data_AF-A0A9Q1A9N9-F1
#
_entry.id   AF-A0A9Q1A9N9-F1
#
_cell.length_a   1.000
_cell.length_b   1.000
_cell.length_c   1.000
_cell.angle_alpha   90.00
_cell.angle_beta   90.00
_cell.angle_gamma   90.00
#
_symmetry.space_group_name_H-M   'P 1'
#
loop_
_entity.id
_entity.type
_entity.pdbx_description
1 polymer ?
#
loop_
_entity_poly.entity_id
_entity_poly.type
_entity_poly.pdbx_seq_one_letter_code
_entity_poly.pdbx_strand_id
1 'polypeptide(L)'
;MFHIRSHVNLAKRFESLVAKDSRFEVVVPRRFSLVCFRLKHNDACKASELNRKLLAAVNESGRAFMTHSVVGGLFIIRCAVGSTLIEERHVDDLWKLIQEKAADLVEETGAIGE
;
A
#
# COMPACT_ATOMS: atom_id res chain seq x y z
N MET A 1 5.65 28.24 3.77
CA MET A 1 6.20 27.09 3.02
C MET A 1 6.43 25.96 4.02
N PHE A 2 5.51 24.99 4.13
CA PHE A 2 5.59 23.91 5.14
C PHE A 2 5.60 22.54 4.44
N HIS A 3 6.66 22.23 3.71
CA HIS A 3 6.80 20.98 2.96
C HIS A 3 6.56 19.73 3.82
N ILE A 4 7.04 19.75 5.07
CA ILE A 4 6.85 18.65 6.02
C ILE A 4 5.36 18.44 6.33
N ARG A 5 4.62 19.51 6.68
CA ARG A 5 3.19 19.40 7.02
C ARG A 5 2.35 19.01 5.81
N SER A 6 2.72 19.46 4.61
CA SER A 6 2.08 19.06 3.37
C SER A 6 2.21 17.55 3.12
N HIS A 7 3.43 17.01 3.19
CA HIS A 7 3.67 15.57 3.01
C HIS A 7 2.96 14.73 4.07
N VAL A 8 2.91 15.21 5.32
CA VAL A 8 2.14 14.56 6.40
C VAL A 8 0.64 14.54 6.07
N ASN A 9 0.10 15.61 5.49
CA ASN A 9 -1.31 15.68 5.10
C ASN A 9 -1.63 14.75 3.92
N LEU A 10 -0.73 14.66 2.94
CA LEU A 10 -0.84 13.71 1.83
C LEU A 10 -0.81 12.25 2.32
N ALA A 11 0.08 11.92 3.26
CA ALA A 11 0.11 10.62 3.89
C ALA A 11 -1.18 10.32 4.68
N LYS A 12 -1.76 11.32 5.36
CA LYS A 12 -3.05 11.18 6.06
C LYS A 12 -4.20 10.91 5.07
N ARG A 13 -4.18 11.53 3.89
CA ARG A 13 -5.15 11.23 2.82
C ARG A 13 -4.99 9.78 2.37
N PHE A 14 -3.77 9.34 2.07
CA PHE A 14 -3.49 7.96 1.68
C PHE A 14 -3.97 6.96 2.74
N GLU A 15 -3.65 7.18 4.01
CA GLU A 15 -4.14 6.38 5.15
C GLU A 15 -5.67 6.29 5.18
N SER A 16 -6.36 7.41 4.91
CA SER A 16 -7.83 7.45 4.85
C SER A 16 -8.41 6.67 3.67
N LEU A 17 -7.69 6.61 2.54
CA LEU A 17 -8.08 5.80 1.38
C LEU A 17 -7.91 4.30 1.68
N VAL A 18 -6.76 3.93 2.25
CA VAL A 18 -6.49 2.54 2.68
C VAL A 18 -7.52 2.06 3.68
N ALA A 19 -7.86 2.88 4.68
CA ALA A 19 -8.83 2.52 5.71
C ALA A 19 -10.27 2.36 5.20
N LYS A 20 -10.61 2.96 4.04
CA LYS A 20 -11.94 2.81 3.42
C LYS A 20 -12.10 1.49 2.68
N ASP A 21 -11.02 0.87 2.23
CA ASP A 21 -11.05 -0.40 1.52
C ASP A 21 -10.89 -1.56 2.51
N SER A 22 -11.95 -2.34 2.69
CA SER A 22 -12.01 -3.43 3.68
C SER A 22 -10.98 -4.53 3.45
N ARG A 23 -10.49 -4.67 2.20
CA ARG A 23 -9.47 -5.63 1.79
C ARG A 23 -8.10 -5.30 2.38
N PHE A 24 -7.87 -4.05 2.76
CA PHE A 24 -6.59 -3.59 3.30
C PHE A 24 -6.69 -3.30 4.81
N GLU A 25 -5.54 -3.29 5.47
CA GLU A 25 -5.37 -2.76 6.81
C GLU A 25 -4.12 -1.89 6.91
N VAL A 26 -4.22 -0.87 7.75
CA VAL A 26 -3.07 -0.11 8.25
C VAL A 26 -2.54 -0.84 9.48
N VAL A 27 -1.32 -1.39 9.37
CA VAL A 27 -0.79 -2.33 10.37
C VAL A 27 -0.30 -1.62 11.63
N VAL A 28 0.24 -0.42 11.47
CA VAL A 28 0.72 0.40 12.58
C VAL A 28 0.25 1.85 12.41
N PRO A 29 -0.03 2.59 13.51
CA PRO A 29 -0.44 3.98 13.41
C PRO A 29 0.56 4.82 12.62
N ARG A 30 0.08 5.62 11.67
CA ARG A 30 0.93 6.51 10.86
C ARG A 30 1.71 7.47 11.75
N ARG A 31 3.03 7.48 11.59
CA ARG A 31 3.92 8.50 12.16
C ARG A 31 4.56 9.28 11.01
N PHE A 32 4.47 10.61 11.07
CA PHE A 32 4.93 11.51 10.00
C PHE A 32 4.28 11.20 8.65
N SER A 33 5.05 11.00 7.59
CA SER A 33 4.55 10.79 6.23
C SER A 33 4.68 9.34 5.73
N LEU A 34 4.90 8.39 6.64
CA LEU A 34 5.00 6.96 6.33
C LEU A 34 3.71 6.23 6.70
N VAL A 35 3.08 5.58 5.72
CA VAL A 35 1.95 4.68 5.93
C VAL A 35 2.39 3.24 5.70
N CYS A 36 2.12 2.40 6.70
CA CYS A 36 2.42 0.98 6.68
C CYS A 36 1.11 0.21 6.55
N PHE A 37 0.94 -0.51 5.45
CA PHE A 37 -0.31 -1.20 5.14
C PHE A 37 -0.05 -2.58 4.53
N ARG A 38 -1.10 -3.40 4.48
CA ARG A 38 -1.09 -4.70 3.81
C ARG A 38 -2.47 -5.09 3.34
N LEU A 39 -2.53 -5.98 2.35
CA LEU A 39 -3.73 -6.72 1.97
C LEU A 39 -4.01 -7.81 3.02
N LYS A 40 -5.25 -7.88 3.49
CA LYS A 40 -5.72 -8.89 4.46
C LYS A 40 -5.91 -10.23 3.78
N HIS A 41 -5.60 -11.29 4.51
CA HIS A 41 -5.93 -12.66 4.13
C HIS A 41 -5.99 -13.53 5.38
N ASN A 42 -6.89 -14.52 5.42
CA ASN A 42 -7.14 -15.34 6.62
C ASN A 42 -5.91 -16.15 7.06
N ASP A 43 -5.11 -16.59 6.09
CA ASP A 43 -3.84 -17.27 6.31
C ASP A 43 -2.67 -16.26 6.24
N ALA A 44 -1.87 -16.18 7.31
CA ALA A 44 -0.75 -15.25 7.45
C ALA A 44 0.42 -15.51 6.47
N CYS A 45 0.67 -16.77 6.11
CA CYS A 45 1.69 -17.13 5.13
C CYS A 45 1.26 -16.66 3.73
N LYS A 46 0.03 -16.99 3.34
CA LYS A 46 -0.56 -16.54 2.07
C LYS A 46 -0.68 -15.01 2.01
N ALA A 47 -1.05 -14.37 3.12
CA ALA A 47 -1.07 -12.92 3.22
C ALA A 47 0.31 -12.31 2.92
N SER A 48 1.38 -12.91 3.43
CA SER A 48 2.74 -12.41 3.20
C SER A 48 3.18 -12.59 1.75
N GLU A 49 2.83 -13.71 1.12
CA GLU A 49 3.09 -13.95 -0.31
C GLU A 49 2.29 -12.99 -1.20
N LEU A 50 1.00 -12.81 -0.95
CA LEU A 50 0.15 -11.86 -1.68
C LEU A 50 0.68 -10.43 -1.61
N ASN A 51 1.12 -9.98 -0.43
CA ASN A 51 1.69 -8.65 -0.29
C ASN A 51 3.06 -8.52 -0.98
N ARG A 52 3.86 -9.59 -1.08
CA ARG A 52 5.09 -9.60 -1.88
C ARG A 52 4.78 -9.47 -3.37
N LYS A 53 3.82 -10.24 -3.88
CA LYS A 53 3.37 -10.17 -5.27
C LYS A 53 2.79 -8.79 -5.60
N LEU A 54 1.96 -8.24 -4.73
CA LEU A 54 1.41 -6.89 -4.88
C LEU A 54 2.51 -5.83 -4.96
N LEU A 55 3.50 -5.89 -4.07
CA LEU A 55 4.61 -4.94 -4.12
C LEU A 55 5.43 -5.08 -5.42
N ALA A 56 5.71 -6.31 -5.83
CA ALA A 56 6.42 -6.59 -7.08
C ALA A 56 5.64 -6.01 -8.28
N ALA A 57 4.35 -6.32 -8.40
CA ALA A 57 3.50 -5.85 -9.49
C ALA A 57 3.40 -4.32 -9.55
N VAL A 58 3.32 -3.64 -8.39
CA VAL A 58 3.30 -2.18 -8.34
C VAL A 58 4.65 -1.58 -8.77
N ASN A 59 5.77 -2.17 -8.36
CA ASN A 59 7.10 -1.69 -8.73
C ASN A 59 7.43 -2.00 -10.21
N GLU A 60 7.05 -3.17 -10.72
CA GLU A 60 7.22 -3.60 -12.11
C GLU A 60 6.39 -2.74 -13.07
N SER A 61 5.29 -2.16 -12.60
CA SER A 61 4.50 -1.22 -13.40
C SER A 61 5.29 0.03 -13.79
N GLY A 62 6.41 0.35 -13.11
CA GLY A 62 7.24 1.53 -13.36
C GLY A 62 6.58 2.88 -13.01
N ARG A 63 5.33 2.87 -12.51
CA ARG A 63 4.56 4.09 -12.20
C ARG A 63 4.75 4.55 -10.76
N ALA A 64 5.15 3.64 -9.88
CA ALA A 64 5.42 3.91 -8.49
C ALA A 64 6.56 3.01 -8.00
N PHE A 65 7.21 3.43 -6.93
CA PHE A 65 8.19 2.61 -6.23
C PHE A 65 7.93 2.65 -4.74
N MET A 66 7.77 1.47 -4.14
CA MET A 66 7.62 1.30 -2.71
C MET A 66 8.55 0.20 -2.20
N THR A 67 8.72 0.16 -0.88
CA THR A 67 9.51 -0.86 -0.21
C THR A 67 8.64 -1.62 0.79
N HIS A 68 9.18 -2.68 1.37
CA HIS A 68 8.52 -3.45 2.42
C HIS A 68 9.34 -3.44 3.71
N SER A 69 8.75 -3.98 4.77
CA SER A 69 9.45 -4.40 5.97
C SER A 69 8.76 -5.64 6.53
N VAL A 70 9.46 -6.37 7.39
CA VAL A 70 8.89 -7.50 8.15
C VAL A 70 8.91 -7.12 9.61
N VAL A 71 7.73 -7.04 10.23
CA VAL A 71 7.57 -6.63 11.65
C VAL A 71 6.76 -7.70 12.34
N GLY A 72 7.31 -8.32 13.39
CA GLY A 72 6.65 -9.41 14.10
C GLY A 72 6.33 -10.63 13.21
N GLY A 73 7.13 -10.88 12.18
CA GLY A 73 6.88 -11.93 11.18
C GLY A 73 5.86 -11.56 10.09
N LEU A 74 5.26 -10.37 10.15
CA LEU A 74 4.27 -9.91 9.17
C LEU A 74 4.95 -9.09 8.07
N PHE A 75 4.73 -9.47 6.82
CA PHE A 75 5.17 -8.68 5.67
C PHE A 75 4.24 -7.48 5.46
N ILE A 76 4.82 -6.28 5.49
CA ILE A 76 4.09 -5.01 5.36
C ILE A 76 4.67 -4.14 4.25
N ILE A 77 3.80 -3.45 3.51
CA ILE A 77 4.19 -2.49 2.47
C ILE A 77 4.32 -1.11 3.10
N ARG A 78 5.37 -0.38 2.71
CA ARG A 78 5.72 0.94 3.22
C ARG A 78 5.60 1.98 2.12
N CYS A 79 4.61 2.85 2.26
CA CYS A 79 4.46 4.04 1.42
C CYS A 79 5.02 5.26 2.15
N ALA A 80 6.22 5.70 1.74
CA ALA A 80 6.85 6.90 2.25
C ALA A 80 6.52 8.10 1.35
N VAL A 81 5.58 8.94 1.79
CA VAL A 81 5.17 10.14 1.06
C VAL A 81 6.16 11.26 1.35
N GLY A 82 6.94 11.68 0.35
CA GLY A 82 7.91 12.76 0.60
C GLY A 82 8.71 13.24 -0.61
N SER A 83 8.39 12.80 -1.82
CA SER A 83 9.06 13.27 -3.04
C SER A 83 8.77 14.76 -3.25
N THR A 84 9.78 15.51 -3.74
CA THR A 84 9.72 16.97 -3.91
C THR A 84 8.52 17.45 -4.74
N LEU A 85 8.08 16.65 -5.71
CA LEU A 85 7.01 16.98 -6.66
C LEU A 85 5.70 16.23 -6.37
N ILE A 86 5.58 15.58 -5.21
CA ILE A 86 4.38 14.82 -4.89
C ILE A 86 3.19 15.75 -4.63
N GLU A 87 2.04 15.40 -5.19
CA GLU A 87 0.80 16.16 -5.14
C GLU A 87 -0.33 15.19 -4.83
N GLU A 88 -1.51 15.72 -4.51
CA GLU A 88 -2.68 14.92 -4.16
C GLU A 88 -3.07 13.92 -5.28
N ARG A 89 -3.03 14.35 -6.54
CA ARG A 89 -3.28 13.48 -7.70
C ARG A 89 -2.34 12.27 -7.74
N HIS A 90 -1.08 12.45 -7.37
CA HIS A 90 -0.09 11.35 -7.37
C HIS A 90 -0.43 10.31 -6.30
N VAL A 91 -0.96 10.75 -5.15
CA VAL A 91 -1.44 9.85 -4.08
C VAL A 91 -2.69 9.08 -4.53
N ASP A 92 -3.62 9.76 -5.18
CA ASP A 92 -4.85 9.15 -5.68
C ASP A 92 -4.56 8.13 -6.79
N ASP A 93 -3.67 8.45 -7.72
CA ASP A 93 -3.28 7.56 -8.81
C ASP A 93 -2.45 6.37 -8.31
N LEU A 94 -1.58 6.59 -7.32
CA LEU A 94 -0.90 5.50 -6.61
C LEU A 94 -1.91 4.54 -5.98
N TRP A 95 -2.92 5.08 -5.29
CA TRP A 95 -3.94 4.26 -4.64
C TRP A 95 -4.76 3.45 -5.66
N LYS A 96 -5.18 4.07 -6.78
CA LYS A 96 -5.86 3.35 -7.86
C LYS A 96 -5.01 2.21 -8.42
N LEU A 97 -3.71 2.45 -8.64
CA LEU A 97 -2.79 1.41 -9.11
C LEU A 97 -2.69 0.25 -8.12
N ILE A 98 -2.60 0.53 -6.82
CA ILE A 98 -2.59 -0.50 -5.77
C ILE A 98 -3.90 -1.31 -5.81
N GLN A 99 -5.04 -0.65 -5.95
CA GLN A 99 -6.35 -1.32 -6.01
C GLN A 99 -6.50 -2.19 -7.27
N GLU A 100 -6.02 -1.72 -8.42
CA GLU A 100 -5.98 -2.46 -9.68
C GLU A 100 -5.15 -3.73 -9.52
N LYS A 101 -3.88 -3.60 -9.09
CA LYS A 101 -3.00 -4.75 -8.92
C LYS A 101 -3.44 -5.72 -7.82
N ALA A 102 -4.10 -5.21 -6.78
CA ALA A 102 -4.71 -6.08 -5.78
C ALA A 102 -5.94 -6.82 -6.31
N ALA A 103 -6.74 -6.21 -7.19
CA ALA A 103 -7.86 -6.89 -7.83
C ALA A 103 -7.37 -8.02 -8.74
N ASP A 104 -6.41 -7.74 -9.62
CA ASP A 104 -5.80 -8.72 -10.52
C ASP A 104 -5.29 -9.95 -9.75
N LEU A 105 -4.60 -9.73 -8.62
CA LEU A 105 -4.04 -10.79 -7.78
C LEU A 105 -5.12 -11.57 -7.00
N VAL A 106 -6.21 -10.92 -6.59
CA VAL A 106 -7.32 -11.59 -5.90
C VAL A 106 -8.11 -12.45 -6.88
N GLU A 107 -8.31 -12.01 -8.13
CA GLU A 107 -8.91 -12.82 -9.18
C GLU A 107 -8.04 -14.04 -9.52
N GLU A 108 -6.72 -13.86 -9.65
CA GLU A 108 -5.78 -14.95 -9.89
C GLU A 108 -5.75 -15.96 -8.73
N THR A 109 -5.83 -15.50 -7.48
CA THR A 109 -5.84 -16.39 -6.30
C THR A 109 -7.20 -17.03 -6.05
N GLY A 110 -8.29 -16.36 -6.42
CA GLY A 110 -9.67 -16.86 -6.36
C GLY A 110 -9.97 -17.91 -7.44
N ALA A 111 -9.25 -17.89 -8.56
CA ALA A 111 -9.36 -18.89 -9.63
C ALA A 111 -8.67 -20.24 -9.32
N ILE A 112 -7.95 -20.35 -8.19
CA ILE A 112 -7.20 -21.57 -7.78
C ILE A 112 -7.92 -22.29 -6.61
N GLY A 113 -9.22 -22.00 -6.41
CA GLY A 113 -9.98 -22.48 -5.26
C GLY A 113 -11.41 -22.91 -5.58
N GLU A 114 -11.56 -23.82 -6.55
CA GLU A 114 -12.64 -24.82 -6.58
C GLU A 114 -12.01 -26.22 -6.71
#